data_AF-A0A967IBM6-F1
#
_entry.id   AF-A0A967IBM6-F1
#
_cell.length_a   1.000
_cell.length_b   1.000
_cell.length_c   1.000
_cell.angle_alpha   90.00
_cell.angle_beta   90.00
_cell.angle_gamma   90.00
#
_symmetry.space_group_name_H-M   'P 1'
#
loop_
_entity.id
_entity.type
_entity.pdbx_description
1 polymer ?
#
loop_
_entity_poly.entity_id
_entity_poly.type
_entity_poly.pdbx_seq_one_letter_code
_entity_poly.pdbx_strand_id
1 'polypeptide(L)'
;FMAAQCLGMMKACLEDSVTWARERKTFGKPLIEHQVIRHKIADMSARIDATQALIQQIAWLIENGPMPVAEICKAKFFASKGLEFCASEAMQILGGAGYLRGNRIERIYRE
;
A
#
# COMPACT_ATOMS: atom_id res chain seq x y z
N PHE A 1 11.23 -1.23 -12.52
CA PHE A 1 11.85 -1.03 -11.19
C PHE A 1 10.98 -0.19 -10.25
N MET A 2 10.61 1.05 -10.60
CA MET A 2 9.82 1.93 -9.71
C MET A 2 8.46 1.35 -9.26
N ALA A 3 7.69 0.73 -10.16
CA ALA A 3 6.41 0.11 -9.76
C ALA A 3 6.56 -1.00 -8.71
N ALA A 4 7.64 -1.81 -8.81
CA ALA A 4 7.94 -2.86 -7.83
C ALA A 4 8.38 -2.28 -6.48
N GLN A 5 9.11 -1.15 -6.49
CA GLN A 5 9.44 -0.41 -5.27
C GLN A 5 8.17 0.11 -4.57
N CYS A 6 7.26 0.74 -5.32
CA CYS A 6 5.97 1.17 -4.79
C CYS A 6 5.19 -0.01 -4.19
N LEU A 7 5.13 -1.15 -4.88
CA LEU A 7 4.48 -2.35 -4.36
C LEU A 7 5.07 -2.81 -3.02
N GLY A 8 6.40 -2.81 -2.88
CA GLY A 8 7.06 -3.16 -1.62
C GLY A 8 6.68 -2.23 -0.48
N MET A 9 6.63 -0.92 -0.74
CA MET A 9 6.23 0.08 0.25
C MET A 9 4.73 -0.02 0.60
N MET A 10 3.86 -0.25 -0.38
CA MET A 10 2.42 -0.49 -0.14
C MET A 10 2.21 -1.67 0.80
N LYS A 11 2.93 -2.78 0.57
CA LYS A 11 2.88 -3.96 1.44
C LYS A 11 3.34 -3.64 2.86
N ALA A 12 4.42 -2.87 3.03
CA ALA A 12 4.89 -2.44 4.35
C ALA A 12 3.84 -1.56 5.06
N CYS A 13 3.20 -0.63 4.35
CA CYS A 13 2.10 0.18 4.90
C CYS A 13 0.92 -0.69 5.38
N LEU A 14 0.51 -1.69 4.59
CA LEU A 14 -0.56 -2.60 4.96
C LEU A 14 -0.20 -3.45 6.19
N GLU A 15 1.00 -4.03 6.20
CA GLU A 15 1.49 -4.86 7.31
C GLU A 15 1.48 -4.09 8.64
N ASP A 16 2.07 -2.89 8.66
CA ASP A 16 2.10 -2.06 9.87
C ASP A 16 0.69 -1.63 10.29
N SER A 17 -0.17 -1.29 9.32
CA SER A 17 -1.56 -0.90 9.59
C SER A 17 -2.36 -2.04 10.22
N VAL A 18 -2.23 -3.26 9.71
CA VAL A 18 -2.93 -4.44 10.24
C VAL A 18 -2.43 -4.79 11.62
N THR A 19 -1.11 -4.77 11.84
CA THR A 19 -0.49 -5.02 13.15
C THR A 19 -1.00 -4.00 14.17
N TRP A 20 -0.89 -2.71 13.86
CA TRP A 20 -1.39 -1.63 14.72
C TRP A 20 -2.90 -1.77 15.00
N ALA A 21 -3.69 -2.08 13.97
CA ALA A 21 -5.13 -2.18 14.11
C ALA A 21 -5.58 -3.36 15.00
N ARG A 22 -4.78 -4.43 15.10
CA ARG A 22 -5.04 -5.56 15.99
C ARG A 22 -4.68 -5.26 17.44
N GLU A 23 -3.60 -4.51 17.67
CA GLU A 23 -3.08 -4.21 19.01
C GLU A 23 -3.80 -3.02 19.66
N ARG A 24 -4.03 -1.95 18.89
CA ARG A 24 -4.61 -0.71 19.42
C ARG A 24 -6.10 -0.87 19.68
N LYS A 25 -6.54 -0.50 20.88
CA LYS A 25 -7.97 -0.48 21.27
C LYS A 25 -8.49 0.94 21.42
N THR A 26 -9.71 1.18 20.94
CA THR A 26 -10.48 2.40 21.17
C THR A 26 -11.94 2.04 21.34
N PHE A 27 -12.66 2.81 22.17
CA PHE A 27 -14.09 2.56 22.44
C PHE A 27 -14.38 1.10 22.85
N GLY A 28 -13.50 0.52 23.68
CA GLY A 28 -13.67 -0.81 24.25
C GLY A 28 -13.25 -2.00 23.38
N LYS A 29 -12.83 -1.79 22.12
CA LYS A 29 -12.44 -2.89 21.21
C LYS A 29 -11.23 -2.57 20.33
N PRO A 30 -10.53 -3.58 19.79
CA PRO A 30 -9.47 -3.41 18.80
C PRO A 30 -9.91 -2.55 17.61
N LEU A 31 -8.98 -1.79 17.03
CA LEU A 31 -9.27 -0.94 15.88
C LEU A 31 -9.81 -1.75 14.68
N ILE A 32 -9.29 -2.94 14.46
CA ILE A 32 -9.71 -3.85 13.39
C ILE A 32 -11.19 -4.28 13.48
N GLU A 33 -11.82 -4.13 14.65
CA GLU A 33 -13.25 -4.41 14.82
C GLU A 33 -14.16 -3.24 14.42
N HIS A 34 -13.60 -2.06 14.14
CA HIS A 34 -14.35 -0.94 13.56
C HIS A 34 -14.44 -1.08 12.04
N GLN A 35 -15.65 -1.02 11.49
CA GLN A 35 -15.89 -1.24 10.06
C GLN A 35 -15.08 -0.29 9.17
N VAL A 36 -14.96 0.99 9.56
CA VAL A 36 -14.18 1.98 8.81
C VAL A 36 -12.71 1.58 8.66
N ILE A 37 -12.10 0.95 9.67
CA ILE A 37 -10.72 0.48 9.62
C ILE A 37 -10.61 -0.73 8.68
N ARG A 38 -11.57 -1.67 8.74
CA ARG A 38 -11.60 -2.81 7.82
C ARG A 38 -11.76 -2.40 6.36
N HIS A 39 -12.58 -1.39 6.07
CA HIS A 39 -12.73 -0.87 4.70
C HIS A 39 -11.41 -0.32 4.16
N LYS A 40 -10.67 0.45 4.97
CA LYS A 40 -9.35 0.98 4.59
C LYS A 40 -8.36 -0.14 4.31
N ILE A 41 -8.26 -1.13 5.19
CA ILE A 41 -7.39 -2.30 5.03
C ILE A 41 -7.77 -3.09 3.76
N ALA A 42 -9.07 -3.27 3.49
CA ALA A 42 -9.54 -3.98 2.32
C ALA A 42 -9.19 -3.25 1.01
N ASP A 43 -9.36 -1.93 0.95
CA ASP A 43 -9.00 -1.12 -0.23
C ASP A 43 -7.47 -1.13 -0.46
N MET A 44 -6.68 -0.97 0.61
CA MET A 44 -5.22 -1.10 0.54
C MET A 44 -4.80 -2.47 0.00
N SER A 45 -5.41 -3.55 0.49
CA SER A 45 -5.14 -4.92 0.01
C SER A 45 -5.48 -5.08 -1.46
N ALA A 46 -6.66 -4.64 -1.90
CA ALA A 46 -7.09 -4.75 -3.29
C ALA A 46 -6.14 -4.00 -4.24
N ARG A 47 -5.65 -2.83 -3.85
CA ARG A 47 -4.66 -2.06 -4.64
C ARG A 47 -3.31 -2.74 -4.73
N ILE A 48 -2.86 -3.39 -3.66
CA ILE A 48 -1.63 -4.20 -3.66
C ILE A 48 -1.77 -5.36 -4.64
N ASP A 49 -2.88 -6.10 -4.57
CA ASP A 49 -3.11 -7.24 -5.45
C ASP A 49 -3.19 -6.81 -6.92
N ALA A 50 -3.91 -5.73 -7.23
CA ALA A 50 -3.98 -5.16 -8.56
C ALA A 50 -2.62 -4.71 -9.10
N THR A 51 -1.82 -4.04 -8.25
CA THR A 51 -0.47 -3.58 -8.61
C THR A 51 0.46 -4.77 -8.87
N GLN A 52 0.38 -5.81 -8.03
CA GLN A 52 1.17 -7.02 -8.18
C GLN A 52 0.81 -7.77 -9.46
N ALA A 53 -0.49 -7.94 -9.76
CA ALA A 53 -0.95 -8.58 -10.98
C ALA A 53 -0.48 -7.82 -12.23
N LEU A 54 -0.55 -6.49 -12.22
CA LEU A 54 -0.09 -5.66 -13.34
C LEU A 54 1.43 -5.81 -13.58
N ILE A 55 2.23 -5.84 -12.50
CA ILE A 55 3.68 -6.04 -12.60
C ILE A 55 4.00 -7.44 -13.16
N GLN A 56 3.30 -8.47 -12.68
CA GLN A 56 3.48 -9.84 -13.17
C GLN A 56 3.11 -9.99 -14.64
N GLN A 57 2.00 -9.39 -15.07
CA GLN A 57 1.60 -9.35 -16.48
C GLN A 57 2.66 -8.68 -17.35
N ILE A 58 3.21 -7.55 -16.90
CA ILE A 58 4.28 -6.86 -17.62
C ILE A 58 5.54 -7.71 -17.70
N ALA A 59 5.95 -8.36 -16.60
CA ALA A 59 7.09 -9.26 -16.61
C ALA A 59 6.92 -10.36 -17.66
N TRP A 60 5.73 -10.98 -17.73
CA TRP A 60 5.42 -11.98 -18.76
C TRP A 60 5.48 -11.40 -20.18
N LEU A 61 4.95 -10.20 -20.42
CA LEU A 61 5.02 -9.55 -21.74
C LEU A 61 6.46 -9.24 -22.18
N ILE A 62 7.33 -8.89 -21.24
CA ILE A 62 8.76 -8.65 -21.49
C ILE A 62 9.46 -9.94 -21.96
N GLU A 63 9.12 -11.06 -21.34
CA GLU A 63 9.70 -12.36 -21.69
C GLU A 63 9.20 -12.92 -23.02
N ASN A 64 7.97 -12.56 -23.43
CA ASN A 64 7.27 -13.17 -24.57
C ASN A 64 7.13 -12.24 -25.79
N GLY A 65 7.79 -11.08 -25.81
CA GLY A 65 7.59 -10.12 -26.89
C GLY A 65 8.48 -8.88 -26.82
N PRO A 66 8.22 -7.90 -27.71
CA PRO A 66 8.90 -6.62 -27.65
C PRO A 66 8.55 -5.87 -26.35
N MET A 67 9.46 -5.02 -25.89
CA MET A 67 9.32 -4.22 -24.66
C MET A 67 7.96 -3.49 -24.62
N PRO A 68 7.05 -3.81 -23.68
CA PRO A 68 5.73 -3.19 -23.56
C PRO A 68 5.81 -1.82 -22.86
N VAL A 69 6.31 -0.81 -23.58
CA VAL A 69 6.58 0.54 -23.03
C VAL A 69 5.32 1.19 -22.45
N ALA A 70 4.18 1.08 -23.14
CA ALA A 70 2.93 1.67 -22.69
C ALA A 70 2.46 1.05 -21.36
N GLU A 71 2.57 -0.26 -21.21
CA GLU A 71 2.16 -1.00 -20.02
C GLU A 71 3.07 -0.65 -18.83
N ILE A 72 4.38 -0.51 -19.07
CA ILE A 72 5.33 -0.03 -18.05
C ILE A 72 4.96 1.36 -17.55
N CYS A 73 4.60 2.28 -18.46
CA CYS A 73 4.16 3.62 -18.09
C CYS A 73 2.86 3.60 -17.27
N LYS A 74 1.88 2.79 -17.68
CA LYS A 74 0.62 2.58 -16.93
C LYS A 74 0.91 2.03 -15.52
N ALA A 75 1.80 1.04 -15.40
CA ALA A 75 2.16 0.46 -14.12
C ALA A 75 2.86 1.44 -13.19
N LYS A 76 3.76 2.30 -13.72
CA LYS A 76 4.38 3.36 -12.92
C LYS A 76 3.31 4.28 -12.33
N PHE A 77 2.39 4.78 -13.16
CA PHE A 77 1.33 5.68 -12.71
C PHE A 77 0.40 5.00 -11.69
N PHE A 78 -0.04 3.79 -11.98
CA PHE A 78 -0.96 3.05 -11.11
C PHE A 78 -0.31 2.75 -9.76
N ALA A 79 0.93 2.26 -9.76
CA ALA A 79 1.64 1.91 -8.54
C ALA A 79 1.97 3.13 -7.67
N SER A 80 2.35 4.28 -8.26
CA SER A 80 2.62 5.49 -7.48
C SER A 80 1.36 6.06 -6.83
N LYS A 81 0.23 6.05 -7.54
CA LYS A 81 -1.08 6.42 -6.96
C LYS A 81 -1.59 5.41 -5.93
N GLY A 82 -1.31 4.13 -6.13
CA GLY A 82 -1.56 3.09 -5.14
C GLY A 82 -0.75 3.32 -3.85
N LEU A 83 0.54 3.66 -3.98
CA LEU A 83 1.41 3.98 -2.85
C LEU A 83 0.93 5.21 -2.08
N GLU A 84 0.66 6.32 -2.76
CA GLU A 84 0.14 7.54 -2.14
C GLU A 84 -1.09 7.24 -1.28
N PHE A 85 -2.03 6.47 -1.83
CA PHE A 85 -3.23 6.04 -1.12
C PHE A 85 -2.89 5.15 0.10
N CYS A 86 -2.11 4.09 -0.08
CA CYS A 86 -1.76 3.18 1.00
C CYS A 86 -0.99 3.86 2.13
N ALA A 87 -0.07 4.77 1.81
CA ALA A 87 0.68 5.53 2.80
C ALA A 87 -0.23 6.50 3.58
N SER A 88 -1.12 7.22 2.89
CA SER A 88 -2.08 8.11 3.52
C SER A 88 -3.04 7.36 4.46
N GLU A 89 -3.59 6.23 4.01
CA GLU A 89 -4.48 5.40 4.81
C GLU A 89 -3.76 4.79 6.02
N ALA A 90 -2.51 4.36 5.86
CA ALA A 90 -1.69 3.90 6.97
C ALA A 90 -1.47 5.01 8.02
N MET A 91 -1.18 6.25 7.60
CA MET A 91 -1.07 7.39 8.50
C MET A 91 -2.37 7.61 9.30
N GLN A 92 -3.53 7.46 8.66
CA GLN A 92 -4.83 7.59 9.33
C GLN A 92 -5.13 6.44 10.30
N ILE A 93 -4.81 5.20 9.95
CA ILE A 93 -5.00 4.03 10.82
C ILE A 93 -4.12 4.13 12.07
N LEU A 94 -2.88 4.60 11.93
CA LEU A 94 -1.98 4.86 13.05
C LEU A 94 -2.40 6.08 13.89
N GLY A 95 -3.14 7.02 13.29
CA GLY A 95 -3.56 8.26 13.92
C GLY A 95 -2.34 9.10 14.34
N GLY A 96 -2.36 9.65 15.55
CA GLY A 96 -1.25 10.47 16.05
C GLY A 96 0.12 9.78 16.04
N ALA A 97 0.17 8.45 16.19
CA ALA A 97 1.42 7.69 16.12
C ALA A 97 2.07 7.74 14.72
N GLY A 98 1.26 7.83 13.67
CA GLY A 98 1.74 7.91 12.29
C GLY A 98 2.54 9.17 12.00
N TYR A 99 2.25 10.27 12.72
CA TYR A 99 2.95 11.55 12.57
C TYR A 99 4.25 11.65 13.38
N LEU A 100 4.56 10.65 14.21
CA LEU A 100 5.82 10.62 14.96
C LEU A 100 6.97 10.27 14.03
N ARG A 101 7.99 11.14 13.99
CA ARG A 101 9.20 10.93 13.20
C ARG A 101 9.89 9.62 13.59
N GLY A 102 10.43 8.92 12.59
CA GLY A 102 11.21 7.70 12.79
C GLY A 102 10.41 6.40 12.62
N ASN A 103 9.08 6.47 12.45
CA ASN A 103 8.30 5.31 12.08
C ASN A 103 8.36 5.04 10.56
N ARG A 104 8.22 3.77 10.19
CA ARG A 104 8.35 3.29 8.80
C ARG A 104 7.31 3.93 7.86
N ILE A 105 6.06 4.06 8.32
CA ILE A 105 4.94 4.63 7.53
C ILE A 105 5.16 6.12 7.25
N GLU A 106 5.61 6.89 8.24
CA GLU A 106 5.91 8.32 8.11
C GLU A 106 6.98 8.58 7.04
N ARG A 107 8.01 7.73 7.01
CA ARG A 107 9.05 7.84 5.98
C ARG A 107 8.49 7.55 4.61
N ILE A 108 7.74 6.44 4.47
CA ILE A 108 7.12 6.04 3.20
C ILE A 108 6.16 7.13 2.68
N TYR A 109 5.40 7.77 3.56
CA TYR A 109 4.47 8.85 3.18
C TYR A 109 5.16 10.08 2.58
N ARG A 110 6.45 10.29 2.86
CA ARG A 110 7.23 11.42 2.33
C ARG A 110 7.98 11.10 1.04
N GLU A 111 8.13 9.83 0.70
CA GLU A 111 8.83 9.36 -0.51
C GLU A 111 7.91 9.42 -1.74
#